data_AF-A0A7C5MNS3-F1
#
_entry.id   AF-A0A7C5MNS3-F1
#
_cell.length_a   1.000
_cell.length_b   1.000
_cell.length_c   1.000
_cell.angle_alpha   90.00
_cell.angle_beta   90.00
_cell.angle_gamma   90.00
#
_symmetry.space_group_name_H-M   'P 1'
#
loop_
_entity.id
_entity.type
_entity.pdbx_description
1 polymer ?
#
loop_
_entity_poly.entity_id
_entity_poly.type
_entity_poly.pdbx_seq_one_letter_code
_entity_poly.pdbx_strand_id
1 'polypeptide(L)'
;MSIETFYYDNKIVRNFGYATVIWGVIGMLVGLIVAIQLAVPDFLHTEFTTFGRIRPLHTNAVIFAFVGNAIFMGAYYSLQRLLKARMFSDALSKIH
;
A
#
# COMPACT_ATOMS: atom_id res chain seq x y z
N MET A 1 -14.43 -33.83 -20.86
CA MET A 1 -14.46 -32.71 -19.89
C MET A 1 -13.93 -31.48 -20.63
N SER A 2 -14.77 -30.49 -20.89
CA SER A 2 -14.31 -29.23 -21.51
C SER A 2 -13.46 -28.47 -20.51
N ILE A 3 -12.29 -28.00 -20.95
CA ILE A 3 -11.38 -27.22 -20.11
C ILE A 3 -12.01 -25.83 -19.95
N GLU A 4 -12.47 -25.49 -18.74
CA GLU A 4 -13.00 -24.15 -18.46
C GLU A 4 -11.85 -23.14 -18.44
N THR A 5 -11.90 -22.15 -19.33
CA THR A 5 -10.92 -21.07 -19.41
C THR A 5 -11.43 -19.82 -18.72
N PHE A 6 -10.69 -19.31 -17.74
CA PHE A 6 -11.02 -18.09 -17.00
C PHE A 6 -10.06 -16.95 -17.32
N TYR A 7 -10.60 -15.73 -17.44
CA TYR A 7 -9.81 -14.51 -17.67
C TYR A 7 -9.86 -13.63 -16.41
N TYR A 8 -8.70 -13.26 -15.89
CA TYR A 8 -8.55 -12.43 -14.69
C TYR A 8 -7.92 -11.08 -15.01
N ASP A 9 -8.33 -10.03 -14.30
CA ASP A 9 -7.64 -8.75 -14.34
C ASP A 9 -6.45 -8.77 -13.36
N ASN A 10 -5.26 -9.06 -13.90
CA ASN A 10 -4.00 -8.97 -13.15
C ASN A 10 -3.35 -7.59 -13.24
N LYS A 11 -3.84 -6.70 -14.11
CA LYS A 11 -3.27 -5.35 -14.27
C LYS A 11 -3.53 -4.55 -12.99
N ILE A 12 -4.75 -4.62 -12.46
CA ILE A 12 -5.09 -3.88 -11.25
C ILE A 12 -4.32 -4.41 -10.03
N VAL A 13 -4.19 -5.73 -9.90
CA VAL A 13 -3.39 -6.36 -8.84
C VAL A 13 -1.94 -5.85 -8.88
N ARG A 14 -1.35 -5.80 -10.07
CA ARG A 14 0.03 -5.33 -10.24
C ARG A 14 0.17 -3.84 -9.90
N ASN A 15 -0.81 -3.01 -10.25
CA ASN A 15 -0.79 -1.59 -9.90
C ASN A 15 -0.79 -1.39 -8.38
N PHE A 16 -1.68 -2.08 -7.66
CA PHE A 16 -1.68 -2.05 -6.19
C PHE A 16 -0.40 -2.64 -5.61
N GLY A 17 0.17 -3.68 -6.21
CA GLY A 17 1.46 -4.23 -5.80
C GLY A 17 2.62 -3.23 -5.93
N TYR A 18 2.69 -2.47 -7.03
CA TYR A 18 3.67 -1.40 -7.17
C TYR A 18 3.46 -0.29 -6.14
N ALA A 19 2.21 0.13 -5.92
CA ALA A 19 1.87 1.12 -4.90
C ALA A 19 2.27 0.65 -3.50
N THR A 20 2.01 -0.61 -3.15
CA THR A 20 2.43 -1.23 -1.88
C THR A 20 3.94 -1.14 -1.71
N VAL A 21 4.74 -1.56 -2.70
CA VAL A 21 6.21 -1.52 -2.56
C VAL A 21 6.72 -0.09 -2.40
N ILE A 22 6.22 0.86 -3.21
CA ILE A 22 6.62 2.27 -3.16
C ILE A 22 6.30 2.85 -1.78
N TRP A 23 5.07 2.70 -1.30
CA TRP A 23 4.67 3.23 0.00
C TRP A 23 5.31 2.49 1.18
N GLY A 24 5.63 1.21 1.02
CA GLY A 24 6.43 0.47 1.99
C GLY A 24 7.81 1.08 2.17
N VAL A 25 8.51 1.38 1.08
CA VAL A 25 9.82 2.05 1.14
C VAL A 25 9.70 3.44 1.76
N ILE A 26 8.76 4.27 1.31
CA ILE A 26 8.54 5.62 1.84
C ILE A 26 8.22 5.55 3.35
N GLY A 27 7.28 4.70 3.74
CA GLY A 27 6.87 4.53 5.14
C GLY A 27 8.05 4.14 6.03
N MET A 28 8.89 3.19 5.60
CA MET A 28 10.06 2.75 6.36
C MET A 28 11.14 3.84 6.46
N LEU A 29 11.38 4.61 5.39
CA LEU A 29 12.32 5.74 5.44
C LEU A 29 11.87 6.83 6.41
N VAL A 30 10.58 7.18 6.43
CA VAL A 30 10.03 8.12 7.42
C VAL A 30 10.15 7.52 8.83
N GLY A 31 9.92 6.22 9.00
CA GLY A 31 10.11 5.53 10.28
C GLY A 31 11.56 5.58 10.77
N LEU A 32 12.53 5.48 9.86
CA LEU A 32 13.95 5.64 10.18
C LEU A 32 14.24 7.06 10.67
N ILE A 33 13.67 8.10 10.04
CA ILE A 33 13.80 9.48 10.52
C ILE A 33 13.26 9.62 11.94
N VAL A 34 12.07 9.07 12.23
CA VAL A 34 11.49 9.06 13.58
C VAL A 34 12.41 8.36 14.58
N ALA A 35 13.01 7.22 14.20
CA ALA A 35 13.93 6.50 15.05
C ALA A 35 15.21 7.30 15.35
N ILE A 36 15.76 8.01 14.37
CA ILE A 36 16.92 8.89 14.57
C ILE A 36 16.53 10.05 15.49
N GLN A 37 15.35 10.64 15.34
CA GLN A 37 14.87 11.70 16.24
C GLN A 37 14.70 11.26 17.70
N LEU A 38 14.47 9.97 17.96
CA LEU A 38 14.47 9.44 19.34
C LEU A 38 15.88 9.35 19.93
N ALA A 39 16.89 9.06 19.11
CA ALA A 39 18.28 8.97 19.54
C ALA A 39 18.96 10.35 19.62
N VAL A 40 18.62 11.24 18.68
CA VAL A 40 19.17 12.60 18.53
C VAL A 40 17.99 13.55 18.28
N PRO A 41 17.42 14.17 19.33
CA PRO A 41 16.20 14.98 19.25
C PRO A 41 16.25 16.15 18.26
N ASP A 42 17.42 16.76 18.08
CA ASP A 42 17.60 17.91 17.19
C ASP A 42 17.75 17.53 15.69
N PHE A 43 17.75 16.23 15.37
CA PHE A 43 17.87 15.77 13.99
C PHE A 43 16.67 16.21 13.14
N LEU A 44 16.94 17.04 12.11
CA LEU A 44 15.92 17.64 11.25
C LEU A 44 14.82 18.36 12.07
N HIS A 45 15.17 19.07 13.13
CA HIS A 45 14.19 19.79 13.94
C HIS A 45 13.76 21.14 13.31
N THR A 46 12.89 21.06 12.29
CA THR A 46 12.26 22.22 11.64
C THR A 46 10.76 22.26 11.93
N GLU A 47 10.07 23.35 11.57
CA GLU A 47 8.62 23.49 11.77
C GLU A 47 7.79 22.38 11.13
N PHE A 48 8.27 21.77 10.04
CA PHE A 48 7.59 20.69 9.31
C PHE A 48 8.00 19.30 9.80
N THR A 49 9.23 19.16 10.30
CA THR A 49 9.86 17.86 10.56
C THR A 49 10.01 17.55 12.03
N THR A 50 9.25 18.19 12.91
CA THR A 50 9.22 17.82 14.34
C THR A 50 8.74 16.38 14.54
N PHE A 51 9.24 15.72 15.59
CA PHE A 51 8.85 14.34 15.93
C PHE A 51 7.33 14.15 16.01
N GLY A 52 6.63 15.12 16.62
CA GLY A 52 5.18 15.11 16.75
C GLY A 52 4.41 15.15 15.42
N ARG A 53 5.03 15.64 14.33
CA ARG A 53 4.44 15.67 12.97
C ARG A 53 4.87 14.47 12.13
N ILE A 54 6.15 14.10 12.20
CA ILE A 54 6.71 13.01 11.39
C ILE A 54 6.22 11.64 11.87
N ARG A 55 5.97 11.45 13.17
CA ARG A 55 5.42 10.19 13.69
C ARG A 55 4.02 9.87 13.13
N PRO A 56 3.02 10.78 13.18
CA PRO A 56 1.74 10.59 12.50
C PRO A 56 1.89 10.37 10.99
N LEU A 57 2.84 11.05 10.34
CA LEU A 57 3.12 10.84 8.92
C LEU A 57 3.57 9.40 8.64
N HIS A 58 4.53 8.88 9.42
CA HIS A 58 4.99 7.49 9.33
C HIS A 58 3.83 6.51 9.51
N THR A 59 3.04 6.64 10.59
CA THR A 59 1.96 5.70 10.87
C THR A 59 0.86 5.73 9.81
N ASN A 60 0.50 6.91 9.30
CA ASN A 60 -0.49 7.04 8.23
C ASN A 60 0.01 6.46 6.90
N ALA A 61 1.27 6.71 6.54
CA ALA A 61 1.89 6.13 5.35
C ALA A 61 1.95 4.60 5.44
N VAL A 62 2.30 4.04 6.61
CA VAL A 62 2.39 2.59 6.78
C VAL A 62 0.99 1.93 6.82
N ILE A 63 0.04 2.47 7.57
CA ILE A 63 -1.28 1.84 7.72
C ILE A 63 -2.12 2.02 6.45
N PHE A 64 -2.29 3.25 5.97
CA PHE A 64 -3.22 3.52 4.87
C PHE A 64 -2.56 3.32 3.51
N ALA A 65 -1.34 3.81 3.33
CA ALA A 65 -0.71 3.76 2.01
C ALA A 65 0.04 2.45 1.75
N PHE A 66 0.70 1.84 2.73
CA PHE A 66 1.34 0.53 2.55
C PHE A 66 0.36 -0.62 2.76
N VAL A 67 -0.16 -0.79 3.98
CA VAL A 67 -1.04 -1.93 4.32
C VAL A 67 -2.36 -1.85 3.57
N GLY A 68 -2.96 -0.66 3.44
CA GLY A 68 -4.18 -0.48 2.64
C GLY A 68 -4.02 -0.99 1.20
N ASN A 69 -2.99 -0.54 0.47
CA ASN A 69 -2.72 -1.04 -0.88
C ASN A 69 -2.43 -2.55 -0.91
N ALA A 70 -1.76 -3.10 0.12
CA ALA A 70 -1.48 -4.54 0.20
C ALA A 70 -2.77 -5.38 0.34
N ILE A 71 -3.73 -4.88 1.12
CA ILE A 71 -5.05 -5.50 1.26
C ILE A 71 -5.78 -5.52 -0.08
N PHE A 72 -5.79 -4.40 -0.82
CA PHE A 72 -6.45 -4.34 -2.13
C PHE A 72 -5.79 -5.24 -3.16
N MET A 73 -4.45 -5.27 -3.22
CA MET A 73 -3.70 -6.23 -4.03
C MET A 73 -4.12 -7.68 -3.69
N GLY A 74 -4.13 -8.03 -2.40
CA GLY A 74 -4.46 -9.38 -1.94
C GLY A 74 -5.92 -9.77 -2.22
N ALA A 75 -6.85 -8.86 -1.98
CA ALA A 75 -8.27 -9.08 -2.22
C ALA A 75 -8.56 -9.25 -3.73
N TYR A 76 -8.05 -8.35 -4.58
CA TYR A 76 -8.26 -8.43 -6.03
C TYR A 76 -7.57 -9.63 -6.67
N TYR A 77 -6.47 -10.11 -6.10
CA TYR A 77 -5.85 -11.34 -6.54
C TYR A 77 -6.65 -12.59 -6.12
N SER A 78 -7.03 -12.65 -4.84
CA SER A 78 -7.63 -13.85 -4.24
C SER A 78 -9.09 -14.06 -4.67
N LEU A 79 -9.93 -13.02 -4.64
CA LEU A 79 -11.36 -13.12 -4.98
C LEU A 79 -11.57 -13.67 -6.39
N GLN A 80 -10.78 -13.19 -7.37
CA GLN A 80 -10.92 -13.64 -8.75
C GLN A 80 -10.66 -15.14 -8.93
N ARG A 81 -9.70 -15.68 -8.18
CA ARG A 81 -9.27 -17.09 -8.26
C ARG A 81 -10.15 -18.01 -7.43
N LEU A 82 -10.57 -17.56 -6.26
CA LEU A 82 -11.46 -18.33 -5.38
C LEU A 82 -12.86 -18.46 -5.98
N LEU A 83 -13.39 -17.37 -6.54
CA LEU A 83 -14.71 -17.37 -7.16
C LEU A 83 -14.69 -17.80 -8.63
N LYS A 84 -13.50 -18.00 -9.21
CA LYS A 84 -13.29 -18.26 -10.65
C LYS A 84 -14.04 -17.25 -11.54
N ALA A 85 -14.08 -15.99 -11.12
CA ALA A 85 -14.81 -14.92 -11.79
C ALA A 85 -13.95 -13.66 -11.87
N ARG A 86 -14.07 -12.91 -12.97
CA ARG A 86 -13.39 -11.61 -13.11
C ARG A 86 -14.03 -10.58 -12.16
N MET A 87 -13.26 -9.57 -11.77
CA MET A 87 -13.78 -8.39 -11.06
C MET A 87 -14.99 -7.79 -11.78
N PHE A 88 -16.02 -7.40 -11.01
CA PHE A 88 -17.30 -6.95 -11.52
C PHE A 88 -17.21 -5.69 -12.43
N SER A 89 -16.34 -4.74 -12.10
CA SER A 89 -16.21 -3.49 -12.85
C SER A 89 -14.77 -2.98 -12.86
N ASP A 90 -14.21 -2.87 -14.07
CA ASP A 90 -12.88 -2.29 -14.30
C ASP A 90 -12.80 -0.81 -13.92
N ALA A 91 -13.93 -0.08 -13.97
CA ALA A 91 -13.98 1.32 -13.60
C ALA A 91 -13.92 1.48 -12.09
N LEU A 92 -14.75 0.71 -11.36
CA LEU A 92 -14.76 0.75 -9.89
C LEU A 92 -13.40 0.35 -9.31
N SER A 93 -12.76 -0.66 -9.90
CA SER A 93 -11.42 -1.09 -9.47
C SER A 93 -10.32 -0.05 -9.72
N LYS A 94 -10.54 0.97 -10.56
CA LYS A 94 -9.55 2.03 -10.87
C LYS A 94 -9.80 3.35 -10.14
N ILE A 95 -11.03 3.59 -9.71
CA ILE A 95 -11.44 4.87 -9.08
C ILE A 95 -11.08 4.90 -7.60
N HIS A 96 -11.19 3.74 -6.94
CA HIS A 96 -10.73 3.54 -5.57
C HIS A 96 -9.20 3.53 -5.53
#